data_AF-A0A563W2R8-F1
#
_entry.id   AF-A0A563W2R8-F1
#
_cell.length_a   1.000
_cell.length_b   1.000
_cell.length_c   1.000
_cell.angle_alpha   90.00
_cell.angle_beta   90.00
_cell.angle_gamma   90.00
#
_symmetry.space_group_name_H-M   'P 1'
#
loop_
_entity.id
_entity.type
_entity.pdbx_description
1 polymer ?
#
loop_
_entity_poly.entity_id
_entity_poly.type
_entity_poly.pdbx_seq_one_letter_code
_entity_poly.pdbx_strand_id
1 'polypeptide(L)'
;MRAALNSLAVAAPDWLAKRLKKDWFDRYGRRVENYRLPKLDSERETLGNQMGEDGFSLLERIYALNAPEWLRYLPAVEILRQVWIQQFYAPVEGKVKLRSPKDMPPSTIAIHSPYDVEAHYSSKRSVNWVGYKAHVTEICDEDAPHFITHVHTTLSTVTDEAVVEPIHFSLGEKSLLPEEHLMDLGYVTAGHLVSAQENYGIELIGPVRNDPTWQAKHHPKFANSNFQIDWENQVAICPRGHQSKTWSEKTDRKGQRVISIKFSPSNCDTCPSRSRCTRAKTEPRGLTIHRKQEYIALHHRREIQHTPEFLKTYNQRAGIEGTISQGVRRSALRQSRYIGLAKTHLQHIFMAAALNLCRLNDWLNGIPLAPTRYSRFMSLKPKTR
;
A
#
# COMPACT_ATOMS: atom_id res chain seq x y z
N MET A 1 -13.89 -1.45 23.91
CA MET A 1 -14.64 -1.23 25.17
C MET A 1 -15.43 0.07 25.19
N ARG A 2 -14.81 1.25 25.36
CA ARG A 2 -15.52 2.55 25.48
C ARG A 2 -16.62 2.80 24.42
N ALA A 3 -16.33 2.53 23.14
CA ALA A 3 -17.32 2.71 22.06
C ALA A 3 -18.58 1.85 22.28
N ALA A 4 -18.42 0.58 22.68
CA ALA A 4 -19.53 -0.30 23.00
C ALA A 4 -20.30 0.15 24.24
N LEU A 5 -19.60 0.58 25.29
CA LEU A 5 -20.23 1.13 26.50
C LEU A 5 -21.08 2.37 26.19
N ASN A 6 -20.57 3.29 25.36
CA ASN A 6 -21.33 4.47 24.94
C ASN A 6 -22.59 4.08 24.15
N SER A 7 -22.48 3.13 23.22
CA SER A 7 -23.63 2.64 22.46
C SER A 7 -24.68 1.97 23.35
N LEU A 8 -24.23 1.12 24.28
CA LEU A 8 -25.11 0.46 25.26
C LEU A 8 -25.76 1.45 26.22
N ALA A 9 -25.06 2.51 26.63
CA ALA A 9 -25.60 3.54 27.50
C ALA A 9 -26.75 4.31 26.83
N VAL A 10 -26.72 4.47 25.50
CA VAL A 10 -27.81 5.07 24.74
C VAL A 10 -28.95 4.08 24.53
N ALA A 11 -28.63 2.84 24.15
CA ALA A 11 -29.64 1.86 23.75
C ALA A 11 -30.36 1.18 24.93
N ALA A 12 -29.64 0.87 26.02
CA ALA A 12 -30.16 0.15 27.19
C ALA A 12 -29.52 0.63 28.51
N PRO A 13 -29.74 1.89 28.92
CA PRO A 13 -29.10 2.48 30.09
C PRO A 13 -29.35 1.70 31.39
N ASP A 14 -30.59 1.29 31.67
CA ASP A 14 -30.94 0.57 32.90
C ASP A 14 -30.33 -0.84 32.95
N TRP A 15 -30.25 -1.50 31.80
CA TRP A 15 -29.62 -2.82 31.70
C TRP A 15 -28.13 -2.72 31.98
N LEU A 16 -27.47 -1.69 31.43
CA LEU A 16 -26.04 -1.44 31.60
C LEU A 16 -25.72 -1.03 33.03
N ALA A 17 -26.47 -0.08 33.61
CA ALA A 17 -26.24 0.45 34.96
C ALA A 17 -26.20 -0.65 36.03
N LYS A 18 -27.06 -1.67 35.94
CA LYS A 18 -27.10 -2.83 36.84
C LYS A 18 -25.88 -3.76 36.73
N ARG A 19 -25.01 -3.56 35.74
CA ARG A 19 -23.89 -4.47 35.37
C ARG A 19 -22.53 -3.78 35.34
N LEU A 20 -22.45 -2.46 35.51
CA LEU A 20 -21.18 -1.72 35.53
C LEU A 20 -20.41 -1.95 36.83
N LYS A 21 -19.09 -2.12 36.72
CA LYS A 21 -18.16 -2.06 37.87
C LYS A 21 -17.73 -0.62 38.08
N LYS A 22 -17.47 -0.20 39.33
CA LYS A 22 -17.05 1.19 39.64
C LYS A 22 -15.80 1.60 38.86
N ASP A 23 -14.79 0.73 38.83
CA ASP A 23 -13.50 1.01 38.16
C ASP A 23 -13.62 1.17 36.63
N TRP A 24 -14.74 0.78 36.01
CA TRP A 24 -14.95 0.98 34.58
C TRP A 24 -15.13 2.45 34.21
N PHE A 25 -15.65 3.28 35.11
CA PHE A 25 -15.75 4.71 34.88
C PHE A 25 -14.35 5.34 34.77
N ASP A 26 -13.41 4.92 35.62
CA ASP A 26 -12.02 5.39 35.58
C ASP A 26 -11.29 4.87 34.34
N ARG A 27 -11.47 3.58 34.00
CA ARG A 27 -10.79 2.96 32.85
C ARG A 27 -11.36 3.39 31.49
N TYR A 28 -12.67 3.58 31.36
CA TYR A 28 -13.34 3.73 30.06
C TYR A 28 -14.17 5.01 29.90
N GLY A 29 -14.40 5.78 30.96
CA GLY A 29 -15.15 7.04 30.86
C GLY A 29 -14.46 8.07 29.97
N ARG A 30 -13.12 8.12 30.02
CA ARG A 30 -12.31 9.01 29.19
C ARG A 30 -11.70 8.29 28.00
N ARG A 31 -11.38 9.06 26.95
CA ARG A 31 -10.56 8.55 25.84
C ARG A 31 -9.19 8.13 26.39
N VAL A 32 -8.71 6.96 25.97
CA VAL A 32 -7.35 6.49 26.27
C VAL A 32 -6.37 7.34 25.48
N GLU A 33 -5.38 7.89 26.17
CA GLU A 33 -4.33 8.73 25.61
C GLU A 33 -2.98 8.22 26.13
N ASN A 34 -1.95 8.18 25.28
CA ASN A 34 -0.68 7.53 25.61
C ASN A 34 -0.03 8.05 26.91
N TYR A 35 -0.16 9.34 27.21
CA TYR A 35 0.41 9.93 28.44
C TYR A 35 -0.34 9.51 29.72
N ARG A 36 -1.55 8.94 29.61
CA ARG A 36 -2.33 8.39 30.72
C ARG A 36 -2.08 6.90 30.95
N LEU A 37 -1.37 6.24 30.04
CA LEU A 37 -1.00 4.85 30.22
C LEU A 37 0.16 4.74 31.24
N PRO A 38 0.24 3.61 31.97
CA PRO A 38 1.38 3.33 32.83
C PRO A 38 2.71 3.49 32.10
N LYS A 39 3.78 3.84 32.82
CA LYS A 39 5.10 4.04 32.21
C LYS A 39 5.84 2.71 32.01
N LEU A 40 5.65 1.76 32.91
CA LEU A 40 6.30 0.46 32.85
C LEU A 40 5.55 -0.47 31.90
N ASP A 41 6.29 -1.20 31.08
CA ASP A 41 5.71 -2.16 30.13
C ASP A 41 4.94 -3.28 30.83
N SER A 42 5.40 -3.74 32.00
CA SER A 42 4.70 -4.73 32.83
C SER A 42 3.34 -4.23 33.35
N GLU A 43 3.25 -2.95 33.73
CA GLU A 43 1.99 -2.33 34.14
C GLU A 43 1.05 -2.14 32.94
N ARG A 44 1.59 -1.84 31.76
CA ARG A 44 0.80 -1.76 30.52
C ARG A 44 0.23 -3.12 30.11
N GLU A 45 1.03 -4.17 30.24
CA GLU A 45 0.59 -5.54 29.99
C GLU A 45 -0.52 -5.94 30.98
N THR A 46 -0.34 -5.64 32.27
CA THR A 46 -1.34 -5.89 33.31
C THR A 46 -2.65 -5.15 33.02
N LEU A 47 -2.56 -3.86 32.66
CA LEU A 47 -3.72 -3.06 32.27
C LEU A 47 -4.39 -3.64 31.01
N GLY A 48 -3.61 -4.04 30.00
CA GLY A 48 -4.11 -4.67 28.78
C GLY A 48 -4.89 -5.95 29.08
N ASN A 49 -4.32 -6.84 29.89
CA ASN A 49 -4.97 -8.09 30.32
C ASN A 49 -6.28 -7.81 31.07
N GLN A 50 -6.27 -6.85 32.00
CA GLN A 50 -7.47 -6.43 32.72
C GLN A 50 -8.56 -5.89 31.79
N MET A 51 -8.18 -5.11 30.77
CA MET A 51 -9.12 -4.64 29.75
C MET A 51 -9.69 -5.80 28.93
N GLY A 52 -8.86 -6.80 28.62
CA GLY A 52 -9.29 -8.05 27.99
C GLY A 52 -10.40 -8.73 28.80
N GLU A 53 -10.15 -9.01 30.08
CA GLU A 53 -11.12 -9.61 31.00
C GLU A 53 -12.42 -8.81 31.09
N ASP A 54 -12.33 -7.49 31.22
CA ASP A 54 -13.50 -6.62 31.31
C ASP A 54 -14.40 -6.72 30.07
N GLY A 55 -13.82 -6.74 28.87
CA GLY A 55 -14.61 -6.87 27.65
C GLY A 55 -15.18 -8.27 27.43
N PHE A 56 -14.47 -9.35 27.82
CA PHE A 56 -15.06 -10.70 27.83
C PHE A 56 -16.22 -10.77 28.83
N SER A 57 -16.06 -10.22 30.04
CA SER A 57 -17.12 -10.17 31.04
C SER A 57 -18.36 -9.39 30.56
N LEU A 58 -18.16 -8.31 29.80
CA LEU A 58 -19.27 -7.59 29.16
C LEU A 58 -19.97 -8.47 28.11
N LEU A 59 -19.20 -9.11 27.23
CA LEU A 59 -19.74 -9.95 26.17
C LEU A 59 -20.50 -11.16 26.75
N GLU A 60 -19.98 -11.84 27.76
CA GLU A 60 -20.69 -12.92 28.46
C GLU A 60 -22.06 -12.48 28.98
N ARG A 61 -22.14 -11.29 29.57
CA ARG A 61 -23.41 -10.73 30.07
C ARG A 61 -24.39 -10.38 28.96
N ILE A 62 -23.90 -9.93 27.79
CA ILE A 62 -24.74 -9.63 26.62
C ILE A 62 -25.23 -10.92 25.94
N TYR A 63 -24.40 -11.96 25.94
CA TYR A 63 -24.72 -13.25 25.31
C TYR A 63 -25.39 -14.26 26.26
N ALA A 64 -25.61 -13.89 27.53
CA ALA A 64 -26.39 -14.70 28.46
C ALA A 64 -27.83 -14.91 27.97
N LEU A 65 -28.43 -16.05 28.33
CA LEU A 65 -29.80 -16.43 27.93
C LEU A 65 -30.87 -15.45 28.45
N ASN A 66 -30.61 -14.78 29.57
CA ASN A 66 -31.52 -13.82 30.19
C ASN A 66 -31.24 -12.36 29.78
N ALA A 67 -30.32 -12.12 28.85
CA ALA A 67 -30.06 -10.79 28.31
C ALA A 67 -30.96 -10.51 27.09
N PRO A 68 -31.42 -9.27 26.89
CA PRO A 68 -32.14 -8.91 25.68
C PRO A 68 -31.31 -9.22 24.43
N GLU A 69 -31.82 -10.11 23.58
CA GLU A 69 -31.08 -10.66 22.44
C GLU A 69 -30.60 -9.56 21.48
N TRP A 70 -31.41 -8.53 21.29
CA TRP A 70 -31.12 -7.41 20.40
C TRP A 70 -29.83 -6.65 20.74
N LEU A 71 -29.33 -6.73 21.99
CA LEU A 71 -28.06 -6.11 22.39
C LEU A 71 -26.86 -6.67 21.62
N ARG A 72 -26.92 -7.94 21.20
CA ARG A 72 -25.86 -8.62 20.44
C ARG A 72 -25.71 -8.04 19.04
N TYR A 73 -26.79 -7.48 18.49
CA TYR A 73 -26.84 -6.91 17.15
C TYR A 73 -26.52 -5.42 17.11
N LEU A 74 -26.22 -4.79 18.25
CA LEU A 74 -25.70 -3.42 18.25
C LEU A 74 -24.32 -3.41 17.55
N PRO A 75 -24.11 -2.57 16.52
CA PRO A 75 -22.86 -2.58 15.75
C PRO A 75 -21.61 -2.42 16.62
N ALA A 76 -21.65 -1.56 17.64
CA ALA A 76 -20.51 -1.35 18.54
C ALA A 76 -20.19 -2.58 19.42
N VAL A 77 -21.18 -3.43 19.72
CA VAL A 77 -20.99 -4.69 20.46
C VAL A 77 -20.38 -5.75 19.56
N GLU A 78 -20.84 -5.85 18.32
CA GLU A 78 -20.24 -6.77 17.35
C GLU A 78 -18.78 -6.38 17.04
N ILE A 79 -18.50 -5.09 16.86
CA ILE A 79 -17.12 -4.57 16.71
C ILE A 79 -16.29 -4.90 17.95
N LEU A 80 -16.84 -4.76 19.16
CA LEU A 80 -16.15 -5.14 20.40
C LEU A 80 -15.76 -6.62 20.36
N ARG A 81 -16.71 -7.50 20.00
CA ARG A 81 -16.48 -8.94 19.91
C ARG A 81 -15.35 -9.28 18.94
N GLN A 82 -15.38 -8.70 17.74
CA GLN A 82 -14.33 -8.91 16.73
C GLN A 82 -12.97 -8.42 17.23
N VAL A 83 -12.89 -7.17 17.72
CA VAL A 83 -11.65 -6.61 18.27
C VAL A 83 -11.12 -7.46 19.43
N TRP A 84 -11.98 -8.00 20.28
CA TRP A 84 -11.54 -8.84 21.40
C TRP A 84 -10.92 -10.16 20.95
N ILE A 85 -11.49 -10.80 19.92
CA ILE A 85 -10.91 -12.00 19.31
C ILE A 85 -9.55 -11.68 18.66
N GLN A 86 -9.45 -10.51 18.02
CA GLN A 86 -8.23 -10.09 17.33
C GLN A 86 -7.10 -9.72 18.30
N GLN A 87 -7.42 -9.09 19.45
CA GLN A 87 -6.44 -8.52 20.37
C GLN A 87 -6.10 -9.42 21.55
N PHE A 88 -6.98 -10.35 21.91
CA PHE A 88 -6.81 -11.17 23.12
C PHE A 88 -6.89 -12.67 22.82
N TYR A 89 -6.35 -13.46 23.74
CA TYR A 89 -6.47 -14.91 23.77
C TYR A 89 -6.55 -15.39 25.23
N ALA A 90 -7.07 -16.59 25.46
CA ALA A 90 -7.14 -17.20 26.78
C ALA A 90 -6.25 -18.45 26.81
N PRO A 91 -4.96 -18.35 27.16
CA PRO A 91 -4.06 -19.51 27.22
C PRO A 91 -4.44 -20.51 28.33
N VAL A 92 -5.15 -20.03 29.36
CA VAL A 92 -5.68 -20.82 30.46
C VAL A 92 -7.13 -20.41 30.63
N GLU A 93 -8.00 -21.37 30.90
CA GLU A 93 -9.42 -21.10 31.15
C GLU A 93 -9.57 -20.03 32.24
N GLY A 94 -10.32 -18.97 31.92
CA GLY A 94 -10.53 -17.83 32.82
C GLY A 94 -9.41 -16.80 32.90
N LYS A 95 -8.26 -16.95 32.19
CA LYS A 95 -7.19 -15.94 32.16
C LYS A 95 -6.99 -15.39 30.75
N VAL A 96 -7.29 -14.11 30.58
CA VAL A 96 -7.17 -13.41 29.31
C VAL A 96 -5.80 -12.75 29.20
N LYS A 97 -5.15 -12.90 28.04
CA LYS A 97 -3.89 -12.22 27.71
C LYS A 97 -4.00 -11.40 26.43
N LEU A 98 -3.37 -10.23 26.44
CA LEU A 98 -3.15 -9.41 25.25
C LEU A 98 -2.19 -10.13 24.29
N ARG A 99 -2.54 -10.17 23.02
CA ARG A 99 -1.69 -10.74 21.97
C ARG A 99 -0.49 -9.84 21.69
N SER A 100 0.63 -10.46 21.33
CA SER A 100 1.76 -9.70 20.81
C SER A 100 1.45 -9.19 19.40
N PRO A 101 2.12 -8.14 18.91
CA PRO A 101 1.95 -7.66 17.53
C PRO A 101 2.19 -8.74 16.45
N LYS A 102 2.94 -9.81 16.76
CA LYS A 102 3.21 -10.92 15.82
C LYS A 102 2.03 -11.87 15.70
N ASP A 103 1.16 -11.91 16.72
CA ASP A 103 -0.01 -12.80 16.79
C ASP A 103 -1.30 -12.09 16.37
N MET A 104 -1.19 -10.85 15.90
CA MET A 104 -2.29 -10.06 15.37
C MET A 104 -2.64 -10.50 13.94
N PRO A 105 -3.92 -10.42 13.53
CA PRO A 105 -4.28 -10.58 12.14
C PRO A 105 -3.54 -9.56 11.24
N PRO A 106 -3.39 -9.86 9.94
CA PRO A 106 -2.82 -8.90 9.00
C PRO A 106 -3.64 -7.60 8.99
N SER A 107 -2.99 -6.49 8.69
CA SER A 107 -3.65 -5.17 8.79
C SER A 107 -4.86 -5.01 7.86
N THR A 108 -4.95 -5.79 6.79
CA THR A 108 -6.13 -5.89 5.91
C THR A 108 -7.40 -6.40 6.61
N ILE A 109 -7.26 -6.99 7.80
CA ILE A 109 -8.36 -7.57 8.59
C ILE A 109 -8.43 -6.91 9.98
N ALA A 110 -7.29 -6.49 10.54
CA ALA A 110 -7.22 -5.90 11.86
C ALA A 110 -8.03 -4.59 11.95
N ILE A 111 -8.90 -4.49 12.95
CA ILE A 111 -9.67 -3.29 13.25
C ILE A 111 -8.85 -2.38 14.16
N HIS A 112 -8.55 -1.18 13.67
CA HIS A 112 -7.74 -0.19 14.40
C HIS A 112 -8.56 0.95 15.01
N SER A 113 -9.79 1.15 14.55
CA SER A 113 -10.72 2.12 15.12
C SER A 113 -12.10 1.48 15.31
N PRO A 114 -12.68 1.52 16.52
CA PRO A 114 -14.03 1.03 16.74
C PRO A 114 -15.11 1.97 16.17
N TYR A 115 -14.72 3.15 15.67
CA TYR A 115 -15.61 4.13 15.05
C TYR A 115 -15.49 4.13 13.52
N ASP A 116 -14.38 3.63 12.98
CA ASP A 116 -14.16 3.50 11.54
C ASP A 116 -13.42 2.18 11.28
N VAL A 117 -14.19 1.11 11.03
CA VAL A 117 -13.65 -0.24 10.86
C VAL A 117 -12.94 -0.44 9.53
N GLU A 118 -13.17 0.44 8.55
CA GLU A 118 -12.49 0.45 7.25
C GLU A 118 -11.12 1.15 7.32
N ALA A 119 -10.86 1.92 8.38
CA ALA A 119 -9.58 2.59 8.57
C ALA A 119 -8.50 1.59 9.03
N HIS A 120 -7.67 1.15 8.10
CA HIS A 120 -6.60 0.19 8.36
C HIS A 120 -5.27 0.88 8.65
N TYR A 121 -4.42 0.19 9.41
CA TYR A 121 -3.05 0.63 9.68
C TYR A 121 -2.18 0.42 8.44
N SER A 122 -1.28 1.37 8.19
CA SER A 122 -0.25 1.22 7.18
C SER A 122 0.99 2.00 7.59
N SER A 123 2.12 1.58 7.05
CA SER A 123 3.41 2.22 7.27
C SER A 123 4.13 2.41 5.94
N LYS A 124 4.76 3.57 5.78
CA LYS A 124 5.59 3.91 4.63
C LYS A 124 6.80 4.68 5.15
N ARG A 125 7.97 4.05 5.07
CA ARG A 125 9.22 4.55 5.66
C ARG A 125 9.03 4.77 7.18
N SER A 126 9.25 5.98 7.68
CA SER A 126 9.07 6.36 9.08
C SER A 126 7.66 6.85 9.43
N VAL A 127 6.74 6.90 8.45
CA VAL A 127 5.38 7.39 8.66
C VAL A 127 4.44 6.20 8.85
N ASN A 128 3.74 6.20 9.98
CA ASN A 128 2.69 5.24 10.30
C ASN A 128 1.36 6.00 10.38
N TRP A 129 0.28 5.41 9.88
CA TRP A 129 -1.06 5.98 9.99
C TRP A 129 -2.14 4.90 10.04
N VAL A 130 -3.32 5.29 10.50
CA VAL A 130 -4.55 4.50 10.42
C VAL A 130 -5.53 5.30 9.56
N GLY A 131 -6.02 4.73 8.48
CA GLY A 131 -6.90 5.43 7.55
C GLY A 131 -6.79 4.93 6.13
N TYR A 132 -6.73 5.86 5.18
CA TYR A 132 -6.86 5.61 3.74
C TYR A 132 -5.64 6.13 2.97
N LYS A 133 -5.59 5.85 1.67
CA LYS A 133 -4.66 6.45 0.72
C LYS A 133 -5.42 7.28 -0.31
N ALA A 134 -4.87 8.44 -0.65
CA ALA A 134 -5.32 9.25 -1.77
C ALA A 134 -4.29 9.17 -2.89
N HIS A 135 -4.76 8.89 -4.10
CA HIS A 135 -4.01 8.91 -5.35
C HIS A 135 -4.58 10.05 -6.20
N VAL A 136 -3.71 10.85 -6.81
CA VAL A 136 -4.09 12.05 -7.54
C VAL A 136 -3.39 12.01 -8.90
N THR A 137 -4.15 12.25 -9.96
CA THR A 137 -3.64 12.46 -11.32
C THR A 137 -3.86 13.92 -11.68
N GLU A 138 -2.84 14.57 -12.22
CA GLU A 138 -2.90 15.94 -12.69
C GLU A 138 -2.28 16.10 -14.06
N ILE A 139 -2.68 17.17 -14.75
CA ILE A 139 -2.00 17.66 -15.95
C ILE A 139 -0.66 18.25 -15.53
N CYS A 140 0.40 17.99 -16.30
CA CYS A 140 1.73 18.54 -16.06
C CYS A 140 2.35 19.23 -17.29
N ASP A 141 1.56 19.47 -18.34
CA ASP A 141 1.97 20.24 -19.51
C ASP A 141 2.34 21.67 -19.12
N GLU A 142 3.39 22.22 -19.76
CA GLU A 142 3.91 23.56 -19.43
C GLU A 142 2.87 24.66 -19.63
N ASP A 143 1.98 24.50 -20.61
CA ASP A 143 0.95 25.47 -20.99
C ASP A 143 -0.43 25.18 -20.35
N ALA A 144 -0.45 24.55 -19.16
CA ALA A 144 -1.68 24.19 -18.47
C ALA A 144 -1.69 24.64 -16.99
N PRO A 145 -2.87 24.89 -16.40
CA PRO A 145 -3.01 25.22 -14.97
C PRO A 145 -2.77 24.04 -14.02
N HIS A 146 -2.23 22.93 -14.53
CA HIS A 146 -2.03 21.66 -13.83
C HIS A 146 -3.29 21.17 -13.10
N PHE A 147 -4.43 21.03 -13.78
CA PHE A 147 -5.63 20.56 -13.09
C PHE A 147 -5.51 19.10 -12.64
N ILE A 148 -6.06 18.82 -11.47
CA ILE A 148 -6.30 17.45 -11.00
C ILE A 148 -7.46 16.89 -11.82
N THR A 149 -7.18 15.88 -12.64
CA THR A 149 -8.15 15.21 -13.53
C THR A 149 -8.80 14.01 -12.86
N HIS A 150 -8.09 13.38 -11.91
CA HIS A 150 -8.62 12.25 -11.17
C HIS A 150 -8.12 12.17 -9.73
N VAL A 151 -9.01 11.71 -8.86
CA VAL A 151 -8.73 11.35 -7.48
C VAL A 151 -9.24 9.94 -7.28
N HIS A 152 -8.38 9.07 -6.75
CA HIS A 152 -8.75 7.72 -6.34
C HIS A 152 -8.45 7.57 -4.85
N THR A 153 -9.35 6.94 -4.10
CA THR A 153 -9.18 6.73 -2.66
C THR A 153 -9.33 5.27 -2.33
N THR A 154 -8.38 4.74 -1.58
CA THR A 154 -8.30 3.31 -1.27
C THR A 154 -8.07 3.06 0.21
N LEU A 155 -8.32 1.84 0.65
CA LEU A 155 -7.81 1.37 1.95
C LEU A 155 -6.29 1.51 1.97
N SER A 156 -5.73 1.85 3.12
CA SER A 156 -4.28 2.09 3.26
C SER A 156 -3.41 0.86 2.97
N THR A 157 -4.01 -0.32 2.95
CA THR A 157 -3.38 -1.61 2.67
C THR A 157 -3.31 -1.94 1.18
N VAL A 158 -4.05 -1.21 0.32
CA VAL A 158 -3.98 -1.38 -1.14
C VAL A 158 -2.60 -0.94 -1.63
N THR A 159 -1.97 -1.76 -2.47
CA THR A 159 -0.66 -1.46 -3.05
C THR A 159 -0.78 -0.42 -4.15
N ASP A 160 0.26 0.39 -4.33
CA ASP A 160 0.24 1.48 -5.32
C ASP A 160 0.14 0.91 -6.76
N GLU A 161 0.66 -0.30 -7.02
CA GLU A 161 0.49 -1.00 -8.30
C GLU A 161 -0.98 -1.36 -8.60
N ALA A 162 -1.79 -1.68 -7.58
CA ALA A 162 -3.16 -2.17 -7.79
C ALA A 162 -4.14 -1.08 -8.26
N VAL A 163 -3.76 0.20 -8.23
CA VAL A 163 -4.65 1.31 -8.59
C VAL A 163 -4.45 1.82 -10.01
N VAL A 164 -3.40 1.39 -10.72
CA VAL A 164 -3.08 1.90 -12.07
C VAL A 164 -4.21 1.65 -13.05
N GLU A 165 -4.68 0.40 -13.13
CA GLU A 165 -5.75 0.01 -14.04
C GLU A 165 -7.10 0.68 -13.69
N PRO A 166 -7.55 0.70 -12.41
CA PRO A 166 -8.75 1.47 -12.02
C PRO A 166 -8.67 2.98 -12.34
N ILE A 167 -7.48 3.58 -12.23
CA ILE A 167 -7.26 4.99 -12.58
C ILE A 167 -7.40 5.19 -14.09
N HIS A 168 -6.75 4.35 -14.91
CA HIS A 168 -6.85 4.43 -16.37
C HIS A 168 -8.28 4.19 -16.85
N PHE A 169 -8.97 3.18 -16.32
CA PHE A 169 -10.39 2.95 -16.59
C PHE A 169 -11.24 4.18 -16.29
N SER A 170 -11.07 4.78 -15.09
CA SER A 170 -11.83 5.96 -14.67
C SER A 170 -11.52 7.22 -15.49
N LEU A 171 -10.31 7.34 -16.04
CA LEU A 171 -9.93 8.41 -16.95
C LEU A 171 -10.55 8.19 -18.35
N GLY A 172 -10.60 6.94 -18.82
CA GLY A 172 -11.30 6.53 -20.05
C GLY A 172 -12.77 6.89 -20.03
N GLU A 173 -13.47 6.53 -18.95
CA GLU A 173 -14.89 6.86 -18.74
C GLU A 173 -15.18 8.37 -18.78
N LYS A 174 -14.16 9.20 -18.49
CA LYS A 174 -14.27 10.66 -18.50
C LYS A 174 -13.75 11.30 -19.79
N SER A 175 -13.24 10.50 -20.73
CA SER A 175 -12.50 10.98 -21.90
C SER A 175 -11.32 11.89 -21.54
N LEU A 176 -10.60 11.53 -20.46
CA LEU A 176 -9.44 12.25 -19.92
C LEU A 176 -8.18 11.36 -19.90
N LEU A 177 -8.10 10.37 -20.79
CA LEU A 177 -6.89 9.56 -20.94
C LEU A 177 -5.74 10.45 -21.44
N PRO A 178 -4.58 10.46 -20.76
CA PRO A 178 -3.41 11.15 -21.28
C PRO A 178 -2.71 10.30 -22.34
N GLU A 179 -1.98 10.96 -23.24
CA GLU A 179 -1.05 10.27 -24.15
C GLU A 179 0.12 9.65 -23.36
N GLU A 180 0.69 10.43 -22.44
CA GLU A 180 1.76 10.00 -21.53
C GLU A 180 1.31 10.10 -20.07
N HIS A 181 1.54 9.06 -19.27
CA HIS A 181 1.23 9.09 -17.83
C HIS A 181 2.48 8.86 -16.99
N LEU A 182 2.95 9.92 -16.34
CA LEU A 182 4.12 9.87 -15.47
C LEU A 182 3.76 9.28 -14.10
N MET A 183 4.44 8.20 -13.69
CA MET A 183 4.15 7.51 -12.43
C MET A 183 5.41 7.17 -11.63
N ASP A 184 5.28 7.18 -10.30
CA ASP A 184 6.32 6.73 -9.40
C ASP A 184 6.64 5.23 -9.56
N LEU A 185 7.86 4.85 -9.18
CA LEU A 185 8.35 3.45 -9.14
C LEU A 185 7.36 2.46 -8.49
N GLY A 186 6.57 2.91 -7.51
CA GLY A 186 5.60 2.07 -6.81
C GLY A 186 4.42 1.61 -7.66
N TYR A 187 4.12 2.33 -8.74
CA TYR A 187 2.98 2.06 -9.62
C TYR A 187 3.40 1.23 -10.84
N VAL A 188 4.65 1.30 -11.29
CA VAL A 188 5.05 0.70 -12.57
C VAL A 188 5.48 -0.76 -12.43
N THR A 189 4.82 -1.64 -13.19
CA THR A 189 5.18 -3.07 -13.33
C THR A 189 5.35 -3.43 -14.80
N ALA A 190 5.97 -4.59 -15.09
CA ALA A 190 6.08 -5.10 -16.47
C ALA A 190 4.70 -5.28 -17.14
N GLY A 191 3.70 -5.69 -16.36
CA GLY A 191 2.32 -5.80 -16.82
C GLY A 191 1.75 -4.44 -17.21
N HIS A 192 1.93 -3.41 -16.38
CA HIS A 192 1.40 -2.07 -16.65
C HIS A 192 2.01 -1.41 -17.89
N LEU A 193 3.30 -1.64 -18.17
CA LEU A 193 3.94 -1.13 -19.39
C LEU A 193 3.26 -1.63 -20.67
N VAL A 194 2.73 -2.86 -20.63
CA VAL A 194 2.04 -3.47 -21.77
C VAL A 194 0.55 -3.10 -21.75
N SER A 195 -0.12 -3.32 -20.61
CA SER A 195 -1.57 -3.16 -20.50
C SER A 195 -2.02 -1.70 -20.67
N ALA A 196 -1.21 -0.72 -20.25
CA ALA A 196 -1.55 0.70 -20.43
C ALA A 196 -1.60 1.07 -21.92
N GLN A 197 -0.64 0.57 -22.70
CA GLN A 197 -0.62 0.80 -24.15
C GLN A 197 -1.71 0.02 -24.87
N GLU A 198 -1.85 -1.29 -24.58
CA GLU A 198 -2.78 -2.17 -25.29
C GLU A 198 -4.25 -1.84 -25.02
N ASN A 199 -4.59 -1.53 -23.77
CA ASN A 199 -6.00 -1.34 -23.38
C ASN A 199 -6.44 0.13 -23.44
N TYR A 200 -5.51 1.07 -23.28
CA TYR A 200 -5.84 2.49 -23.11
C TYR A 200 -5.07 3.42 -24.04
N GLY A 201 -4.11 2.92 -24.83
CA GLY A 201 -3.28 3.76 -25.71
C GLY A 201 -2.33 4.71 -24.97
N ILE A 202 -2.04 4.44 -23.70
CA ILE A 202 -1.23 5.33 -22.84
C ILE A 202 0.22 4.85 -22.82
N GLU A 203 1.16 5.76 -23.09
CA GLU A 203 2.56 5.55 -22.75
C GLU A 203 2.80 5.77 -21.25
N LEU A 204 3.08 4.70 -20.53
CA LEU A 204 3.37 4.78 -19.10
C LEU A 204 4.82 5.16 -18.84
N ILE A 205 5.09 6.37 -18.35
CA ILE A 205 6.44 6.87 -18.08
C ILE A 205 6.78 6.74 -16.59
N GLY A 206 7.67 5.81 -16.26
CA GLY A 206 8.17 5.66 -14.91
C GLY A 206 9.18 4.53 -14.77
N PRO A 207 10.05 4.58 -13.76
CA PRO A 207 11.11 3.60 -13.60
C PRO A 207 10.53 2.25 -13.19
N VAL A 208 11.21 1.18 -13.59
CA VAL A 208 10.96 -0.17 -13.11
C VAL A 208 12.03 -0.58 -12.12
N ARG A 209 11.67 -1.49 -11.20
CA ARG A 209 12.64 -1.99 -10.22
C ARG A 209 13.76 -2.77 -10.92
N ASN A 210 14.98 -2.50 -10.50
CA ASN A 210 16.12 -3.35 -10.80
C ASN A 210 15.88 -4.76 -10.27
N ASP A 211 16.48 -5.75 -10.92
CA ASP A 211 16.40 -7.15 -10.49
C ASP A 211 16.95 -7.27 -9.04
N PRO A 212 16.12 -7.64 -8.05
CA PRO A 212 16.55 -7.70 -6.66
C PRO A 212 17.34 -8.97 -6.33
N THR A 213 17.44 -9.92 -7.27
CA THR A 213 18.07 -11.22 -7.04
C THR A 213 19.55 -11.07 -6.72
N TRP A 214 20.09 -12.00 -5.92
CA TRP A 214 21.51 -11.95 -5.55
C TRP A 214 22.44 -12.13 -6.76
N GLN A 215 21.95 -12.76 -7.83
CA GLN A 215 22.66 -12.89 -9.10
C GLN A 215 22.80 -11.56 -9.84
N ALA A 216 21.86 -10.64 -9.66
CA ALA A 216 21.94 -9.29 -10.22
C ALA A 216 22.83 -8.34 -9.40
N LYS A 217 23.23 -8.74 -8.18
CA LYS A 217 24.09 -7.94 -7.29
C LYS A 217 25.55 -8.34 -7.40
N HIS A 218 26.45 -7.39 -7.63
CA HIS A 218 27.92 -7.57 -7.72
C HIS A 218 28.36 -8.56 -8.82
N HIS A 219 29.04 -8.04 -9.84
CA HIS A 219 29.69 -8.86 -10.87
C HIS A 219 30.85 -9.66 -10.25
N PRO A 220 31.14 -10.89 -10.72
CA PRO A 220 30.66 -11.52 -11.95
C PRO A 220 29.65 -12.65 -11.68
N LYS A 221 28.34 -12.38 -11.65
CA LYS A 221 27.27 -13.39 -11.46
C LYS A 221 26.35 -13.45 -12.67
N PHE A 222 25.54 -14.51 -12.76
CA PHE A 222 24.62 -14.74 -13.88
C PHE A 222 23.17 -14.53 -13.46
N ALA A 223 22.68 -13.30 -13.63
CA ALA A 223 21.28 -12.92 -13.48
C ALA A 223 20.45 -13.39 -14.68
N ASN A 224 19.13 -13.23 -14.62
CA ASN A 224 18.25 -13.63 -15.73
C ASN A 224 18.60 -12.92 -17.04
N SER A 225 19.04 -11.66 -16.97
CA SER A 225 19.48 -10.87 -18.14
C SER A 225 20.73 -11.42 -18.84
N ASN A 226 21.48 -12.33 -18.22
CA ASN A 226 22.63 -12.98 -18.86
C ASN A 226 22.24 -14.22 -19.68
N PHE A 227 20.98 -14.65 -19.64
CA PHE A 227 20.49 -15.78 -20.42
C PHE A 227 19.84 -15.26 -21.69
N GLN A 228 20.22 -15.82 -22.83
CA GLN A 228 19.55 -15.53 -24.09
C GLN A 228 18.23 -16.30 -24.14
N ILE A 229 17.15 -15.60 -24.47
CA ILE A 229 15.81 -16.18 -24.55
C ILE A 229 15.42 -16.32 -26.01
N ASP A 230 15.25 -17.56 -26.46
CA ASP A 230 14.69 -17.90 -27.76
C ASP A 230 13.20 -18.18 -27.57
N TRP A 231 12.38 -17.20 -27.98
CA TRP A 231 10.93 -17.26 -27.86
C TRP A 231 10.28 -18.20 -28.87
N GLU A 232 10.92 -18.42 -30.03
CA GLU A 232 10.36 -19.24 -31.11
C GLU A 232 10.50 -20.72 -30.77
N ASN A 233 11.71 -21.12 -30.36
CA ASN A 233 11.98 -22.50 -29.94
C ASN A 233 11.62 -22.76 -28.47
N GLN A 234 11.17 -21.73 -27.74
CA GLN A 234 10.82 -21.81 -26.31
C GLN A 234 11.97 -22.38 -25.47
N VAL A 235 13.19 -21.86 -25.68
CA VAL A 235 14.38 -22.28 -24.93
C VAL A 235 15.14 -21.07 -24.39
N ALA A 236 15.77 -21.24 -23.23
CA ALA A 236 16.76 -20.30 -22.74
C ALA A 236 18.16 -20.89 -22.87
N ILE A 237 19.11 -20.08 -23.29
CA ILE A 237 20.52 -20.44 -23.47
C ILE A 237 21.32 -19.76 -22.36
N CYS A 238 22.07 -20.55 -21.60
CA CYS A 238 22.88 -20.02 -20.52
C CYS A 238 24.19 -19.38 -21.04
N PRO A 239 24.90 -18.58 -20.23
CA PRO A 239 26.20 -17.99 -20.59
C PRO A 239 27.30 -18.98 -20.98
N ARG A 240 27.09 -20.28 -20.73
CA ARG A 240 27.99 -21.38 -21.15
C ARG A 240 27.50 -22.10 -22.41
N GLY A 241 26.44 -21.63 -23.05
CA GLY A 241 25.88 -22.18 -24.28
C GLY A 241 24.90 -23.35 -24.10
N HIS A 242 24.65 -23.81 -22.88
CA HIS A 242 23.68 -24.91 -22.67
C HIS A 242 22.24 -24.42 -22.77
N GLN A 243 21.40 -25.18 -23.47
CA GLN A 243 19.97 -24.94 -23.57
C GLN A 243 19.20 -25.46 -22.35
N SER A 244 18.05 -24.83 -22.09
CA SER A 244 17.09 -25.28 -21.09
C SER A 244 16.42 -26.60 -21.51
N LYS A 245 16.06 -27.42 -20.52
CA LYS A 245 15.36 -28.68 -20.72
C LYS A 245 13.83 -28.53 -20.72
N THR A 246 13.32 -27.55 -19.98
CA THR A 246 11.88 -27.33 -19.84
C THR A 246 11.53 -25.87 -19.98
N TRP A 247 10.38 -25.62 -20.58
CA TRP A 247 9.74 -24.33 -20.71
C TRP A 247 8.25 -24.53 -20.47
N SER A 248 7.68 -23.81 -19.50
CA SER A 248 6.29 -24.00 -19.12
C SER A 248 5.68 -22.70 -18.63
N GLU A 249 4.47 -22.39 -19.09
CA GLU A 249 3.68 -21.32 -18.50
C GLU A 249 3.09 -21.77 -17.16
N LYS A 250 3.19 -20.89 -16.17
CA LYS A 250 2.63 -21.11 -14.84
C LYS A 250 2.06 -19.83 -14.29
N THR A 251 1.17 -19.97 -13.34
CA THR A 251 0.72 -18.85 -12.52
C THR A 251 1.58 -18.81 -11.26
N ASP A 252 2.16 -17.65 -10.96
CA ASP A 252 2.91 -17.48 -9.73
C ASP A 252 1.99 -17.39 -8.49
N ARG A 253 2.56 -17.24 -7.30
CA ARG A 253 1.78 -17.13 -6.05
C ARG A 253 0.90 -15.87 -5.99
N LYS A 254 1.16 -14.88 -6.86
CA LYS A 254 0.41 -13.64 -6.95
C LYS A 254 -0.67 -13.68 -8.03
N GLY A 255 -0.85 -14.81 -8.72
CA GLY A 255 -1.80 -14.91 -9.82
C GLY A 255 -1.27 -14.44 -11.17
N GLN A 256 0.01 -14.03 -11.27
CA GLN A 256 0.59 -13.55 -12.51
C GLN A 256 1.05 -14.71 -13.39
N ARG A 257 0.71 -14.66 -14.69
CA ARG A 257 1.21 -15.61 -15.69
C ARG A 257 2.68 -15.35 -15.96
N VAL A 258 3.51 -16.36 -15.71
CA VAL A 258 4.96 -16.33 -15.87
C VAL A 258 5.43 -17.57 -16.63
N ILE A 259 6.65 -17.52 -17.15
CA ILE A 259 7.30 -18.64 -17.81
C ILE A 259 8.36 -19.20 -16.88
N SER A 260 8.21 -20.48 -16.54
CA SER A 260 9.13 -21.25 -15.72
C SER A 260 10.02 -22.10 -16.61
N ILE A 261 11.34 -21.86 -16.52
CA ILE A 261 12.36 -22.52 -17.33
C ILE A 261 13.28 -23.29 -16.39
N LYS A 262 13.62 -24.54 -16.72
CA LYS A 262 14.64 -25.31 -15.97
C LYS A 262 15.71 -25.87 -16.89
N PHE A 263 16.95 -25.83 -16.41
CA PHE A 263 18.11 -26.43 -17.06
C PHE A 263 18.30 -27.88 -16.62
N SER A 264 19.05 -28.67 -17.40
CA SER A 264 19.35 -30.07 -17.06
C SER A 264 20.30 -30.15 -15.85
N PRO A 265 20.05 -31.04 -14.87
CA PRO A 265 21.01 -31.36 -13.80
C PRO A 265 22.39 -31.74 -14.34
N SER A 266 22.42 -32.58 -15.37
CA SER A 266 23.67 -33.05 -16.02
C SER A 266 24.60 -31.91 -16.45
N ASN A 267 24.03 -30.80 -16.93
CA ASN A 267 24.78 -29.64 -17.40
C ASN A 267 25.13 -28.67 -16.26
N CYS A 268 24.37 -28.70 -15.16
CA CYS A 268 24.51 -27.76 -14.04
C CYS A 268 25.35 -28.28 -12.89
N ASP A 269 25.40 -29.59 -12.67
CA ASP A 269 26.02 -30.19 -11.48
C ASP A 269 27.54 -30.13 -11.55
N THR A 270 28.11 -30.36 -12.73
CA THR A 270 29.55 -30.25 -12.99
C THR A 270 29.96 -28.88 -13.54
N CYS A 271 29.04 -27.92 -13.64
CA CYS A 271 29.32 -26.61 -14.24
C CYS A 271 30.32 -25.80 -13.40
N PRO A 272 31.48 -25.39 -13.95
CA PRO A 272 32.46 -24.58 -13.21
C PRO A 272 31.93 -23.22 -12.74
N SER A 273 30.84 -22.74 -13.34
CA SER A 273 30.21 -21.46 -13.01
C SER A 273 28.96 -21.59 -12.14
N ARG A 274 28.70 -22.78 -11.56
CA ARG A 274 27.52 -23.01 -10.71
C ARG A 274 27.43 -22.01 -9.56
N SER A 275 28.54 -21.71 -8.90
CA SER A 275 28.64 -20.73 -7.80
C SER A 275 28.23 -19.31 -8.20
N ARG A 276 28.36 -18.96 -9.50
CA ARG A 276 27.93 -17.68 -10.09
C ARG A 276 26.46 -17.68 -10.53
N CYS A 277 25.81 -18.84 -10.60
CA CYS A 277 24.51 -19.06 -11.24
C CYS A 277 23.40 -19.43 -10.24
N THR A 278 23.68 -20.36 -9.31
CA THR A 278 22.73 -20.84 -8.30
C THR A 278 23.42 -21.13 -6.97
N ARG A 279 22.70 -20.95 -5.85
CA ARG A 279 23.13 -21.36 -4.50
C ARG A 279 22.52 -22.70 -4.08
N ALA A 280 21.68 -23.30 -4.92
CA ALA A 280 21.06 -24.58 -4.61
C ALA A 280 22.11 -25.70 -4.60
N LYS A 281 22.08 -26.53 -3.55
CA LYS A 281 23.01 -27.65 -3.38
C LYS A 281 22.85 -28.70 -4.49
N THR A 282 21.62 -29.05 -4.83
CA THR A 282 21.29 -30.15 -5.75
C THR A 282 20.46 -29.71 -6.95
N GLU A 283 19.64 -28.66 -6.84
CA GLU A 283 18.77 -28.24 -7.93
C GLU A 283 19.54 -27.52 -9.05
N PRO A 284 19.25 -27.79 -10.33
CA PRO A 284 19.83 -27.06 -11.45
C PRO A 284 19.37 -25.60 -11.45
N ARG A 285 19.93 -24.79 -12.36
CA ARG A 285 19.44 -23.43 -12.57
C ARG A 285 17.98 -23.48 -13.04
N GLY A 286 17.11 -22.71 -12.39
CA GLY A 286 15.77 -22.37 -12.86
C GLY A 286 15.65 -20.88 -13.09
N LEU A 287 14.87 -20.49 -14.11
CA LEU A 287 14.48 -19.12 -14.38
C LEU A 287 12.97 -18.99 -14.25
N THR A 288 12.54 -17.80 -13.84
CA THR A 288 11.14 -17.38 -13.93
C THR A 288 11.15 -16.01 -14.58
N ILE A 289 10.55 -15.91 -15.76
CA ILE A 289 10.52 -14.69 -16.57
C ILE A 289 9.08 -14.32 -16.91
N HIS A 290 8.86 -13.05 -17.24
CA HIS A 290 7.58 -12.57 -17.76
C HIS A 290 7.29 -13.15 -19.15
N ARG A 291 6.03 -13.05 -19.60
CA ARG A 291 5.66 -13.36 -20.98
C ARG A 291 6.36 -12.43 -21.97
N LYS A 292 6.45 -12.83 -23.24
CA LYS A 292 7.27 -12.16 -24.27
C LYS A 292 7.15 -10.63 -24.27
N GLN A 293 5.93 -10.09 -24.38
CA GLN A 293 5.71 -8.64 -24.42
C GLN A 293 6.13 -7.95 -23.12
N GLU A 294 5.68 -8.46 -21.97
CA GLU A 294 6.05 -7.94 -20.64
C GLU A 294 7.57 -7.99 -20.40
N TYR A 295 8.23 -9.06 -20.85
CA TYR A 295 9.68 -9.22 -20.76
C TYR A 295 10.40 -8.17 -21.60
N ILE A 296 10.02 -8.02 -22.87
CA ILE A 296 10.61 -7.03 -23.78
C ILE A 296 10.42 -5.61 -23.22
N ALA A 297 9.20 -5.27 -22.81
CA ALA A 297 8.89 -3.96 -22.23
C ALA A 297 9.71 -3.67 -20.96
N LEU A 298 9.83 -4.65 -20.06
CA LEU A 298 10.62 -4.52 -18.84
C LEU A 298 12.11 -4.30 -19.14
N HIS A 299 12.67 -5.05 -20.09
CA HIS A 299 14.08 -4.93 -20.49
C HIS A 299 14.36 -3.59 -21.18
N HIS A 300 13.54 -3.22 -22.14
CA HIS A 300 13.61 -1.92 -22.80
C HIS A 300 13.53 -0.77 -21.79
N ARG A 301 12.56 -0.81 -20.86
CA ARG A 301 12.44 0.23 -19.82
C ARG A 301 13.69 0.31 -18.92
N ARG A 302 14.31 -0.82 -18.58
CA ARG A 302 15.56 -0.83 -17.79
C ARG A 302 16.74 -0.20 -18.53
N GLU A 303 16.79 -0.32 -19.85
CA GLU A 303 17.83 0.28 -20.68
C GLU A 303 17.63 1.80 -20.79
N ILE A 304 16.42 2.22 -21.15
CA ILE A 304 16.15 3.65 -21.41
C ILE A 304 16.04 4.49 -20.13
N GLN A 305 15.65 3.91 -18.99
CA GLN A 305 15.38 4.72 -17.77
C GLN A 305 16.61 5.43 -17.20
N HIS A 306 17.81 5.10 -17.70
CA HIS A 306 19.08 5.74 -17.33
C HIS A 306 19.52 6.81 -18.34
N THR A 307 18.83 6.94 -19.46
CA THR A 307 19.15 7.92 -20.50
C THR A 307 18.81 9.34 -20.05
N PRO A 308 19.59 10.36 -20.47
CA PRO A 308 19.29 11.76 -20.19
C PRO A 308 17.89 12.18 -20.65
N GLU A 309 17.44 11.66 -21.79
CA GLU A 309 16.15 11.96 -22.41
C GLU A 309 15.01 11.47 -21.51
N PHE A 310 15.05 10.21 -21.07
CA PHE A 310 14.05 9.67 -20.15
C PHE A 310 14.05 10.43 -18.82
N LEU A 311 15.22 10.73 -18.27
CA LEU A 311 15.34 11.46 -17.01
C LEU A 311 14.76 12.87 -17.12
N LYS A 312 14.95 13.54 -18.26
CA LYS A 312 14.37 14.87 -18.52
C LYS A 312 12.85 14.83 -18.46
N THR A 313 12.20 13.91 -19.17
CA THR A 313 10.74 13.76 -19.15
C THR A 313 10.26 13.33 -17.76
N TYR A 314 10.86 12.29 -17.19
CA TYR A 314 10.46 11.76 -15.88
C TYR A 314 10.59 12.78 -14.74
N ASN A 315 11.50 13.75 -14.83
CA ASN A 315 11.64 14.80 -13.82
C ASN A 315 10.38 15.65 -13.63
N GLN A 316 9.52 15.79 -14.66
CA GLN A 316 8.24 16.50 -14.55
C GLN A 316 7.32 15.88 -13.49
N ARG A 317 7.42 14.57 -13.25
CA ARG A 317 6.69 13.84 -12.19
C ARG A 317 6.86 14.47 -10.80
N ALA A 318 7.97 15.18 -10.55
CA ALA A 318 8.18 15.89 -9.28
C ALA A 318 7.11 16.95 -8.98
N GLY A 319 6.39 17.45 -10.00
CA GLY A 319 5.29 18.41 -9.83
C GLY A 319 4.19 17.94 -8.87
N ILE A 320 3.86 16.64 -8.90
CA ILE A 320 2.79 16.06 -8.06
C ILE A 320 3.05 16.25 -6.55
N GLU A 321 4.32 16.34 -6.14
CA GLU A 321 4.67 16.61 -4.75
C GLU A 321 4.16 17.98 -4.29
N GLY A 322 4.18 18.97 -5.20
CA GLY A 322 3.59 20.28 -4.98
C GLY A 322 2.08 20.20 -4.74
N THR A 323 1.39 19.36 -5.50
CA THR A 323 -0.05 19.11 -5.41
C THR A 323 -0.44 18.43 -4.10
N ILE A 324 0.30 17.38 -3.73
CA ILE A 324 0.15 16.75 -2.41
C ILE A 324 0.41 17.78 -1.30
N SER A 325 1.43 18.62 -1.45
CA SER A 325 1.73 19.72 -0.53
C SER A 325 0.57 20.71 -0.37
N GLN A 326 -0.04 21.13 -1.48
CA GLN A 326 -1.19 22.03 -1.48
C GLN A 326 -2.38 21.38 -0.78
N GLY A 327 -2.70 20.12 -1.12
CA GLY A 327 -3.79 19.37 -0.48
C GLY A 327 -3.58 19.18 1.03
N VAL A 328 -2.35 18.91 1.47
CA VAL A 328 -2.02 18.79 2.90
C VAL A 328 -2.20 20.13 3.62
N ARG A 329 -1.64 21.22 3.10
CA ARG A 329 -1.64 22.52 3.79
C ARG A 329 -2.97 23.27 3.73
N ARG A 330 -3.67 23.22 2.60
CA ARG A 330 -4.91 23.99 2.39
C ARG A 330 -6.17 23.20 2.78
N SER A 331 -6.15 21.89 2.63
CA SER A 331 -7.36 21.07 2.68
C SER A 331 -7.29 19.88 3.63
N ALA A 332 -6.22 19.79 4.44
CA ALA A 332 -5.99 18.73 5.41
C ALA A 332 -6.09 17.31 4.80
N LEU A 333 -5.51 17.08 3.61
CA LEU A 333 -5.48 15.78 2.92
C LEU A 333 -5.09 14.58 3.80
N ARG A 334 -4.30 14.80 4.86
CA ARG A 334 -3.88 13.74 5.80
C ARG A 334 -4.87 13.48 6.94
N GLN A 335 -6.06 14.09 6.91
CA GLN A 335 -7.07 13.97 7.96
C GLN A 335 -8.43 13.65 7.33
N SER A 336 -8.92 12.43 7.55
CA SER A 336 -10.31 12.10 7.25
C SER A 336 -11.23 12.77 8.28
N ARG A 337 -12.10 13.67 7.81
CA ARG A 337 -13.14 14.32 8.63
C ARG A 337 -14.38 13.45 8.77
N TYR A 338 -14.54 12.51 7.85
CA TYR A 338 -15.65 11.58 7.79
C TYR A 338 -15.19 10.15 8.05
N ILE A 339 -16.15 9.31 8.44
CA ILE A 339 -15.96 7.88 8.70
C ILE A 339 -16.29 7.10 7.42
N GLY A 340 -15.44 6.12 7.11
CA GLY A 340 -15.62 5.20 5.98
C GLY A 340 -14.98 5.69 4.68
N LEU A 341 -14.68 4.73 3.79
CA LEU A 341 -13.98 4.96 2.53
C LEU A 341 -14.76 5.91 1.62
N ALA A 342 -16.07 5.68 1.46
CA ALA A 342 -16.90 6.44 0.53
C ALA A 342 -16.96 7.94 0.89
N LYS A 343 -17.15 8.28 2.16
CA LYS A 343 -17.19 9.68 2.61
C LYS A 343 -15.81 10.33 2.59
N THR A 344 -14.75 9.56 2.89
CA THR A 344 -13.37 10.03 2.74
C THR A 344 -13.05 10.31 1.27
N HIS A 345 -13.51 9.47 0.35
CA HIS A 345 -13.36 9.69 -1.08
C HIS A 345 -14.04 10.99 -1.54
N LEU A 346 -15.28 11.23 -1.09
CA LEU A 346 -15.99 12.49 -1.37
C LEU A 346 -15.21 13.72 -0.85
N GLN A 347 -14.61 13.62 0.34
CA GLN A 347 -13.74 14.68 0.86
C GLN A 347 -12.55 14.94 -0.08
N HIS A 348 -11.89 13.90 -0.59
CA HIS A 348 -10.76 14.07 -1.51
C HIS A 348 -11.20 14.67 -2.85
N ILE A 349 -12.40 14.35 -3.35
CA ILE A 349 -12.99 14.99 -4.53
C ILE A 349 -13.18 16.49 -4.28
N PHE A 350 -13.82 16.88 -3.17
CA PHE A 350 -14.02 18.29 -2.83
C PHE A 350 -12.70 19.05 -2.67
N MET A 351 -11.68 18.41 -2.09
CA MET A 351 -10.34 18.98 -2.07
C MET A 351 -9.83 19.25 -3.48
N ALA A 352 -9.88 18.27 -4.38
CA ALA A 352 -9.35 18.43 -5.73
C ALA A 352 -10.09 19.53 -6.51
N ALA A 353 -11.43 19.58 -6.40
CA ALA A 353 -12.23 20.64 -6.99
C ALA A 353 -11.82 22.03 -6.46
N ALA A 354 -11.66 22.18 -5.14
CA ALA A 354 -11.22 23.44 -4.54
C ALA A 354 -9.81 23.85 -4.99
N LEU A 355 -8.88 22.88 -5.11
CA LEU A 355 -7.54 23.16 -5.63
C LEU A 355 -7.57 23.58 -7.10
N ASN A 356 -8.38 22.92 -7.94
CA ASN A 356 -8.55 23.29 -9.34
C ASN A 356 -9.12 24.70 -9.48
N LEU A 357 -10.09 25.12 -8.65
CA LEU A 357 -10.61 26.49 -8.66
C LEU A 357 -9.54 27.53 -8.30
N CYS A 358 -8.70 27.24 -7.29
CA CYS A 358 -7.56 28.11 -6.98
C CYS A 358 -6.57 28.20 -8.16
N ARG A 359 -6.24 27.06 -8.78
CA ARG A 359 -5.33 27.01 -9.94
C ARG A 359 -5.89 27.76 -11.15
N LEU A 360 -7.20 27.63 -11.41
CA LEU A 360 -7.88 28.35 -12.48
C LEU A 360 -7.80 29.87 -12.24
N ASN A 361 -8.07 30.31 -11.02
CA ASN A 361 -7.95 31.72 -10.66
C ASN A 361 -6.51 32.23 -10.89
N ASP A 362 -5.51 31.52 -10.39
CA ASP A 362 -4.11 31.91 -10.53
C ASP A 362 -3.70 31.98 -12.02
N TRP A 363 -4.13 31.00 -12.81
CA TRP A 363 -3.90 30.94 -14.26
C TRP A 363 -4.53 32.12 -15.01
N LEU A 364 -5.81 32.41 -14.76
CA LEU A 364 -6.52 33.53 -15.40
C LEU A 364 -5.92 34.90 -15.04
N ASN A 365 -5.24 35.01 -13.89
CA ASN A 365 -4.56 36.23 -13.46
C ASN A 365 -3.06 36.26 -13.84
N GLY A 366 -2.57 35.28 -14.60
CA GLY A 366 -1.15 35.21 -14.99
C GLY A 366 -0.19 35.02 -13.81
N ILE A 367 -0.66 34.44 -12.70
CA ILE A 367 0.17 34.14 -11.53
C ILE A 367 0.94 32.85 -11.83
N PRO A 368 2.29 32.88 -11.87
CA PRO A 368 3.08 31.71 -12.22
C PRO A 368 3.07 30.65 -11.12
N LEU A 369 3.32 29.39 -11.50
CA LEU A 369 3.53 28.30 -10.56
C LEU A 369 4.73 28.59 -9.64
N ALA A 370 4.60 28.20 -8.37
CA ALA A 370 5.66 28.40 -7.39
C ALA A 370 6.90 27.55 -7.75
N PRO A 371 8.11 28.15 -7.83
CA PRO A 371 9.33 27.40 -8.13
C PRO A 371 9.79 26.57 -6.92
N THR A 372 10.61 25.55 -7.20
CA THR A 372 11.31 24.81 -6.15
C THR A 372 12.16 25.75 -5.30
N ARG A 373 11.95 25.75 -3.98
CA ARG A 373 12.69 26.60 -3.05
C ARG A 373 14.16 26.16 -2.97
N TYR A 374 15.07 26.98 -3.45
CA TYR A 374 16.49 26.86 -3.16
C TYR A 374 16.81 27.54 -1.82
N SER A 375 17.56 26.86 -0.95
CA SER A 375 18.08 27.52 0.25
C SER A 375 19.10 28.59 -0.13
N ARG A 376 19.27 29.62 0.71
CA ARG A 376 20.30 30.65 0.48
C ARG A 376 21.72 30.06 0.39
N PHE A 377 21.96 28.93 1.05
CA PHE A 377 23.22 28.20 0.93
C PHE A 377 23.38 27.54 -0.45
N MET A 378 22.33 26.88 -0.96
CA MET A 378 22.37 26.28 -2.30
C MET A 378 22.55 27.30 -3.42
N SER A 379 22.05 28.53 -3.25
CA SER A 379 22.30 29.62 -4.22
C SER A 379 23.76 30.08 -4.30
N LEU A 380 24.62 29.67 -3.36
CA LEU A 380 26.07 29.92 -3.43
C LEU A 380 26.81 28.91 -4.32
N LYS A 381 26.15 27.85 -4.81
CA LYS A 381 26.77 26.87 -5.70
C LYS A 381 27.16 27.57 -7.01
N PRO A 382 28.43 27.51 -7.45
CA PRO A 382 28.84 28.11 -8.72
C PRO A 382 27.99 27.56 -9.85
N LYS A 383 27.42 28.43 -10.68
CA LYS A 383 26.77 28.01 -11.92
C LYS A 383 27.88 27.43 -12.80
N THR A 384 27.92 26.11 -12.94
CA THR A 384 28.75 25.46 -13.96
C THR A 384 28.30 26.02 -15.31
N ARG A 385 29.20 26.75 -15.97
CA ARG A 385 28.99 27.29 -17.32
C ARG A 385 28.87 26.17 -18.33
#